data_AF-A0A564YXP7-F1
#
_entry.id   AF-A0A564YXP7-F1
#
_cell.length_a   1.000
_cell.length_b   1.000
_cell.length_c   1.000
_cell.angle_alpha   90.00
_cell.angle_beta   90.00
_cell.angle_gamma   90.00
#
_symmetry.space_group_name_H-M   'P 1'
#
loop_
_entity.id
_entity.type
_entity.pdbx_description
1 polymer ?
#
loop_
_entity_poly.entity_id
_entity_poly.type
_entity_poly.pdbx_seq_one_letter_code
_entity_poly.pdbx_strand_id
1 'polypeptide(L)'
;MYRFPTANIRNSPYDESCKWPPSDVSNITVDGTYDIAICVRLSRDFILDNQPKKYLLSDLFNVSEVNETVTFNSLPYLPREIWKKVKYPRIYDTYPQDVPMKEIVANIKAGRPVSYLPKYNFPITILETSKSVCSEGTEHDLVIVVKNAIYSTTIRSEFRDYMKNQSHMHPEIKVGYVFSVGLPRSHGGRQFIRAGHPVNLTGPAGDMLEHYVGKENELMETIKNEIAMYDDILLADYEDTYFNLSWKTVTNLRWFSAFCDKIRN
;
A
#
# COMPACT_ATOMS: atom_id res chain seq x y z
N MET A 1 -4.73 -17.18 12.26
CA MET A 1 -5.83 -16.98 11.29
C MET A 1 -5.99 -15.47 11.12
N TYR A 2 -5.49 -14.89 10.03
CA TYR A 2 -5.74 -13.47 9.76
C TYR A 2 -7.23 -13.35 9.50
N ARG A 3 -8.00 -12.88 10.49
CA ARG A 3 -9.30 -12.28 10.21
C ARG A 3 -8.96 -11.03 9.41
N PHE A 4 -9.00 -11.15 8.09
CA PHE A 4 -9.24 -9.99 7.26
C PHE A 4 -10.48 -9.33 7.88
N PRO A 5 -10.40 -8.06 8.30
CA PRO A 5 -11.63 -7.30 8.45
C PRO A 5 -12.36 -7.52 7.14
N THR A 6 -13.57 -8.06 7.20
CA THR A 6 -14.49 -8.01 6.07
C THR A 6 -14.65 -6.54 5.78
N ALA A 7 -13.81 -6.03 4.88
CA ALA A 7 -13.91 -4.67 4.42
C ALA A 7 -15.34 -4.53 3.93
N ASN A 8 -16.03 -3.50 4.40
CA ASN A 8 -17.17 -2.97 3.67
C ASN A 8 -16.61 -2.50 2.34
N ILE A 9 -16.44 -3.43 1.40
CA ILE A 9 -16.27 -3.12 0.00
C ILE A 9 -17.54 -2.33 -0.30
N ARG A 10 -17.43 -1.04 -0.62
CA ARG A 10 -18.53 -0.27 -1.23
C ARG A 10 -18.82 -0.90 -2.60
N ASN A 11 -19.45 -2.07 -2.57
CA ASN A 11 -20.03 -2.76 -3.69
C ASN A 11 -21.41 -2.14 -3.89
N SER A 12 -21.46 -0.86 -4.28
CA SER A 12 -22.62 -0.39 -5.03
C SER A 12 -22.31 -0.63 -6.49
N PRO A 13 -22.89 -1.66 -7.15
CA PRO A 13 -22.65 -1.95 -8.56
C PRO A 13 -23.06 -0.80 -9.51
N TYR A 14 -23.64 0.28 -8.98
CA TYR A 14 -24.20 1.40 -9.71
C TYR A 14 -23.54 2.76 -9.39
N ASP A 15 -22.44 2.80 -8.63
CA ASP A 15 -21.71 4.06 -8.43
C ASP A 15 -20.83 4.36 -9.66
N GLU A 16 -21.34 5.20 -10.56
CA GLU A 16 -20.61 5.67 -11.75
C GLU A 16 -19.38 6.52 -11.42
N SER A 17 -19.26 7.00 -10.17
CA SER A 17 -18.10 7.76 -9.70
C SER A 17 -16.92 6.88 -9.26
N CYS A 18 -17.11 5.56 -9.21
CA CYS A 18 -16.12 4.61 -8.71
C CYS A 18 -14.99 4.36 -9.72
N LYS A 19 -13.92 5.17 -9.62
CA LYS A 19 -12.66 5.04 -10.36
C LYS A 19 -11.46 5.35 -9.47
N TRP A 20 -10.26 4.97 -9.91
CA TRP A 20 -9.01 5.34 -9.22
C TRP A 20 -7.90 5.75 -10.21
N PRO A 21 -7.20 6.88 -9.99
CA PRO A 21 -7.34 7.81 -8.87
C PRO A 21 -8.70 8.54 -8.87
N PRO A 22 -9.14 9.03 -7.70
CA PRO A 22 -10.38 9.79 -7.63
C PRO A 22 -10.29 11.03 -8.53
N SER A 23 -11.42 11.45 -9.12
CA SER A 23 -11.46 12.71 -9.88
C SER A 23 -11.10 13.88 -8.98
N ASP A 24 -11.60 13.84 -7.74
CA ASP A 24 -11.41 14.84 -6.71
C ASP A 24 -11.18 14.20 -5.35
N VAL A 25 -10.33 14.79 -4.51
CA VAL A 25 -10.05 14.28 -3.15
C VAL A 25 -11.33 14.20 -2.31
N SER A 26 -12.30 15.09 -2.52
CA SER A 26 -13.62 15.02 -1.87
C SER A 26 -14.38 13.71 -2.16
N ASN A 27 -14.08 13.00 -3.26
CA ASN A 27 -14.69 11.70 -3.56
C ASN A 27 -14.24 10.59 -2.60
N ILE A 28 -13.11 10.79 -1.91
CA ILE A 28 -12.58 9.86 -0.92
C ILE A 28 -12.64 10.42 0.50
N THR A 29 -13.15 11.63 0.70
CA THR A 29 -13.32 12.22 2.04
C THR A 29 -14.51 11.59 2.76
N VAL A 30 -14.26 11.10 3.99
CA VAL A 30 -15.27 10.52 4.87
C VAL A 30 -15.05 11.07 6.28
N ASP A 31 -16.02 11.83 6.81
CA ASP A 31 -15.99 12.38 8.17
C ASP A 31 -14.69 13.13 8.54
N GLY A 32 -14.12 13.87 7.58
CA GLY A 32 -12.87 14.62 7.77
C GLY A 32 -11.59 13.82 7.58
N THR A 33 -11.69 12.52 7.26
CA THR A 33 -10.57 11.62 6.92
C THR A 33 -10.66 11.22 5.44
N TYR A 34 -9.73 10.38 4.96
CA TYR A 34 -9.73 9.91 3.57
C TYR A 34 -9.68 8.38 3.46
N ASP A 35 -10.70 7.77 2.85
CA ASP A 35 -10.70 6.35 2.51
C ASP A 35 -9.96 6.13 1.19
N ILE A 36 -8.74 5.61 1.27
CA ILE A 36 -7.89 5.35 0.11
C ILE A 36 -7.97 3.89 -0.36
N ALA A 37 -9.03 3.15 -0.02
CA ALA A 37 -9.33 1.90 -0.71
C ALA A 37 -9.51 2.16 -2.22
N ILE A 38 -8.92 1.32 -3.06
CA ILE A 38 -9.10 1.46 -4.51
C ILE A 38 -10.56 1.16 -4.82
N CYS A 39 -11.27 2.13 -5.39
CA CYS A 39 -12.64 1.91 -5.82
C CYS A 39 -12.65 0.99 -7.04
N VAL A 40 -13.37 -0.12 -6.95
CA VAL A 40 -13.43 -1.14 -8.01
C VAL A 40 -14.90 -1.50 -8.26
N ARG A 41 -15.32 -1.43 -9.52
CA ARG A 41 -16.62 -1.95 -9.97
C ARG A 41 -16.46 -3.37 -10.45
N LEU A 42 -17.29 -4.29 -9.98
CA LEU A 42 -17.25 -5.69 -10.39
C LEU A 42 -18.19 -5.94 -11.58
N SER A 43 -17.76 -6.71 -12.57
CA SER A 43 -18.61 -7.13 -13.68
C SER A 43 -19.73 -8.07 -13.21
N ARG A 44 -20.83 -8.21 -13.98
CA ARG A 44 -21.86 -9.23 -13.69
C ARG A 44 -21.29 -10.65 -13.79
N ASP A 45 -20.35 -10.85 -14.69
CA ASP A 45 -19.58 -12.10 -14.85
C ASP A 45 -18.41 -12.18 -13.86
N PHE A 46 -18.45 -11.42 -12.75
CA PHE A 46 -17.44 -11.49 -11.71
C PHE A 46 -17.43 -12.91 -11.13
N ILE A 47 -16.43 -13.67 -11.54
CA ILE A 47 -16.09 -14.92 -10.90
C ILE A 47 -15.38 -14.52 -9.62
N LEU A 48 -15.97 -14.86 -8.46
CA LEU A 48 -15.21 -15.02 -7.23
C LEU A 48 -14.08 -15.99 -7.59
N ASP A 49 -12.88 -15.44 -7.83
CA ASP A 49 -11.70 -16.11 -8.37
C ASP A 49 -11.24 -17.25 -7.44
N ASN A 50 -12.01 -18.33 -7.44
CA ASN A 50 -11.76 -19.57 -6.72
C ASN A 50 -11.32 -20.67 -7.68
N GLN A 51 -11.39 -20.45 -9.00
CA GLN A 51 -10.86 -21.37 -9.99
C GLN A 51 -9.54 -20.82 -10.54
N PRO A 52 -8.40 -21.26 -9.99
CA PRO A 52 -7.10 -20.76 -10.44
C PRO A 52 -6.91 -21.06 -11.92
N LYS A 53 -6.47 -20.05 -12.70
CA LYS A 53 -6.14 -20.25 -14.11
C LYS A 53 -5.08 -21.34 -14.25
N LYS A 54 -5.32 -22.18 -15.25
CA LYS A 54 -4.52 -23.36 -15.58
C LYS A 54 -3.68 -23.06 -16.81
N TYR A 55 -2.43 -23.47 -16.77
CA TYR A 55 -1.45 -23.40 -17.84
C TYR A 55 -1.12 -24.80 -18.30
N LEU A 56 -0.94 -25.01 -19.59
CA LEU A 56 -0.31 -26.24 -20.03
C LEU A 56 1.14 -26.24 -19.53
N LEU A 57 1.56 -27.35 -18.93
CA LEU A 57 2.92 -27.52 -18.44
C LEU A 57 3.92 -27.36 -19.60
N SER A 58 3.54 -27.82 -20.79
CA SER A 58 4.30 -27.67 -22.02
C SER A 58 4.41 -26.22 -22.53
N ASP A 59 3.52 -25.30 -22.14
CA ASP A 59 3.65 -23.88 -22.48
C ASP A 59 4.74 -23.20 -21.65
N LEU A 60 4.91 -23.65 -20.40
CA LEU A 60 5.82 -23.07 -19.41
C LEU A 60 7.18 -23.79 -19.33
N PHE A 61 7.25 -25.07 -19.70
CA PHE A 61 8.44 -25.91 -19.58
C PHE A 61 8.68 -26.72 -20.88
N ASN A 62 9.94 -27.06 -21.15
CA ASN A 62 10.36 -27.95 -22.24
C ASN A 62 10.13 -29.41 -21.84
N VAL A 63 8.86 -29.83 -21.78
CA VAL A 63 8.42 -31.17 -21.37
C VAL A 63 7.59 -31.86 -22.45
N SER A 64 7.50 -33.19 -22.38
CA SER A 64 6.79 -34.03 -23.37
C SER A 64 5.30 -34.16 -23.06
N GLU A 65 4.91 -33.87 -21.82
CA GLU A 65 3.56 -33.94 -21.29
C GLU A 65 2.73 -32.73 -21.76
N VAL A 66 2.16 -32.81 -22.97
CA VAL A 66 1.49 -31.66 -23.60
C VAL A 66 0.16 -31.29 -22.92
N ASN A 67 -0.53 -32.26 -22.33
CA ASN A 67 -1.88 -32.09 -21.78
C ASN A 67 -1.92 -31.88 -20.25
N GLU A 68 -0.78 -31.95 -19.55
CA GLU A 68 -0.75 -31.71 -18.12
C GLU A 68 -0.91 -30.21 -17.85
N THR A 69 -1.77 -29.85 -16.90
CA THR A 69 -2.00 -28.46 -16.54
C THR A 69 -1.53 -28.14 -15.13
N VAL A 70 -0.95 -26.96 -14.95
CA VAL A 70 -0.53 -26.42 -13.66
C VAL A 70 -1.19 -25.09 -13.37
N THR A 71 -1.39 -24.80 -12.08
CA THR A 71 -1.84 -23.51 -11.57
C THR A 71 -0.67 -22.76 -10.95
N PHE A 72 -0.79 -21.44 -10.79
CA PHE A 72 0.21 -20.64 -10.05
C PHE A 72 0.51 -21.23 -8.67
N ASN A 73 -0.53 -21.66 -7.93
CA ASN A 73 -0.39 -22.25 -6.60
C ASN A 73 0.36 -23.59 -6.60
N SER A 74 0.28 -24.35 -7.69
CA SER A 74 0.99 -25.64 -7.81
C SER A 74 2.44 -25.50 -8.31
N LEU A 75 2.81 -24.39 -8.97
CA LEU A 75 4.16 -24.19 -9.53
C LEU A 75 5.29 -24.40 -8.49
N PRO A 76 5.20 -23.87 -7.25
CA PRO A 76 6.26 -24.05 -6.25
C PRO A 76 6.50 -25.51 -5.84
N TYR A 77 5.50 -26.38 -6.06
CA TYR A 77 5.55 -27.80 -5.68
C TYR A 77 6.01 -28.70 -6.83
N LEU A 78 6.26 -28.15 -8.02
CA LEU A 78 6.80 -28.94 -9.13
C LEU A 78 8.22 -29.45 -8.82
N PRO A 79 8.56 -30.69 -9.23
CA PRO A 79 9.90 -31.23 -9.07
C PRO A 79 10.98 -30.31 -9.65
N ARG A 80 12.15 -30.29 -8.98
CA ARG A 80 13.31 -29.49 -9.42
C ARG A 80 13.74 -29.80 -10.87
N GLU A 81 13.58 -31.05 -11.32
CA GLU A 81 13.91 -31.45 -12.70
C GLU A 81 13.01 -30.79 -13.75
N ILE A 82 11.77 -30.45 -13.40
CA ILE A 82 10.87 -29.67 -14.27
C ILE A 82 11.34 -28.21 -14.30
N TRP A 83 11.67 -27.63 -13.14
CA TRP A 83 12.20 -26.26 -13.06
C TRP A 83 13.48 -26.04 -13.88
N LYS A 84 14.33 -27.05 -14.05
CA LYS A 84 15.51 -26.99 -14.94
C LYS A 84 15.15 -26.83 -16.43
N LYS A 85 13.90 -27.14 -16.81
CA LYS A 85 13.40 -27.11 -18.19
C LYS A 85 12.52 -25.90 -18.48
N VAL A 86 12.52 -24.89 -17.61
CA VAL A 86 11.66 -23.71 -17.73
C VAL A 86 11.90 -22.93 -19.03
N LYS A 87 10.82 -22.42 -19.63
CA LYS A 87 10.85 -21.54 -20.80
C LYS A 87 10.86 -20.09 -20.34
N TYR A 88 11.93 -19.38 -20.64
CA TYR A 88 12.00 -17.93 -20.49
C TYR A 88 11.69 -17.23 -21.82
N PRO A 89 10.92 -16.11 -21.81
CA PRO A 89 10.31 -15.45 -20.66
C PRO A 89 8.91 -15.99 -20.27
N ARG A 90 8.39 -17.04 -20.94
CA ARG A 90 7.02 -17.57 -20.75
C ARG A 90 6.61 -17.77 -19.28
N ILE A 91 7.50 -18.27 -18.44
CA ILE A 91 7.21 -18.47 -17.01
C ILE A 91 6.80 -17.18 -16.29
N TYR A 92 7.25 -16.02 -16.77
CA TYR A 92 6.90 -14.71 -16.19
C TYR A 92 5.44 -14.32 -16.43
N ASP A 93 4.75 -14.92 -17.40
CA ASP A 93 3.31 -14.71 -17.61
C ASP A 93 2.49 -15.22 -16.40
N THR A 94 3.10 -16.05 -15.54
CA THR A 94 2.49 -16.57 -14.31
C THR A 94 2.68 -15.67 -13.09
N TYR A 95 3.57 -14.66 -13.16
CA TYR A 95 4.00 -13.82 -12.01
C TYR A 95 3.62 -12.35 -12.21
N PRO A 96 3.38 -11.54 -11.16
CA PRO A 96 3.18 -11.89 -9.74
C PRO A 96 1.76 -12.33 -9.41
N GLN A 97 0.81 -12.03 -10.30
CA GLN A 97 -0.58 -12.46 -10.23
C GLN A 97 -1.03 -12.79 -11.65
N ASP A 98 -1.64 -13.95 -11.82
CA ASP A 98 -2.20 -14.40 -13.08
C ASP A 98 -3.52 -13.69 -13.41
N VAL A 99 -3.44 -12.39 -13.58
CA VAL A 99 -4.57 -11.52 -13.90
C VAL A 99 -4.15 -10.58 -15.03
N PRO A 100 -5.08 -10.17 -15.92
CA PRO A 100 -4.79 -9.23 -16.99
C PRO A 100 -4.57 -7.82 -16.42
N MET A 101 -3.43 -7.59 -15.78
CA MET A 101 -3.13 -6.38 -14.97
C MET A 101 -3.28 -5.10 -15.79
N LYS A 102 -2.84 -5.10 -17.05
CA LYS A 102 -2.98 -3.94 -17.95
C LYS A 102 -4.45 -3.54 -18.14
N GLU A 103 -5.31 -4.53 -18.37
CA GLU A 103 -6.74 -4.31 -18.58
C GLU A 103 -7.41 -3.88 -17.27
N ILE A 104 -7.10 -4.57 -16.16
CA ILE A 104 -7.64 -4.24 -14.83
C ILE A 104 -7.30 -2.79 -14.45
N VAL A 105 -6.03 -2.39 -14.60
CA VAL A 105 -5.60 -1.02 -14.29
C VAL A 105 -6.28 -0.01 -15.22
N ALA A 106 -6.39 -0.30 -16.52
CA ALA A 106 -7.08 0.59 -17.46
C ALA A 106 -8.56 0.76 -17.12
N ASN A 107 -9.25 -0.34 -16.77
CA ASN A 107 -10.66 -0.32 -16.40
C ASN A 107 -10.89 0.40 -15.06
N ILE A 108 -10.06 0.16 -14.05
CA ILE A 108 -10.13 0.89 -12.76
C ILE A 108 -9.94 2.40 -12.97
N LYS A 109 -8.95 2.80 -13.78
CA LYS A 109 -8.72 4.22 -14.12
C LYS A 109 -9.90 4.85 -14.86
N ALA A 110 -10.58 4.07 -15.70
CA ALA A 110 -11.73 4.51 -16.48
C ALA A 110 -13.08 4.36 -15.74
N GLY A 111 -13.10 3.87 -14.49
CA GLY A 111 -14.34 3.58 -13.76
C GLY A 111 -15.20 2.48 -14.41
N ARG A 112 -14.57 1.57 -15.16
CA ARG A 112 -15.21 0.44 -15.84
C ARG A 112 -15.18 -0.80 -14.95
N PRO A 113 -16.16 -1.72 -15.11
CA PRO A 113 -16.15 -2.98 -14.40
C PRO A 113 -14.88 -3.82 -14.66
N VAL A 114 -14.42 -4.55 -13.65
CA VAL A 114 -13.34 -5.54 -13.76
C VAL A 114 -13.85 -6.93 -13.37
N SER A 115 -13.24 -7.93 -13.99
CA SER A 115 -13.50 -9.35 -13.74
C SER A 115 -12.68 -9.92 -12.57
N TYR A 116 -11.67 -9.20 -12.08
CA TYR A 116 -10.79 -9.63 -10.99
C TYR A 116 -10.63 -8.53 -9.95
N LEU A 117 -10.86 -8.87 -8.67
CA LEU A 117 -10.63 -7.96 -7.55
C LEU A 117 -9.17 -8.06 -7.07
N PRO A 118 -8.42 -6.95 -6.96
CA PRO A 118 -7.08 -6.99 -6.41
C PRO A 118 -7.08 -7.52 -4.96
N LYS A 119 -6.40 -8.64 -4.69
CA LYS A 119 -6.34 -9.27 -3.35
C LYS A 119 -5.73 -8.36 -2.28
N TYR A 120 -4.90 -7.39 -2.68
CA TYR A 120 -4.24 -6.44 -1.78
C TYR A 120 -4.97 -5.10 -1.69
N ASN A 121 -6.27 -5.05 -2.04
CA ASN A 121 -7.10 -3.87 -1.85
C ASN A 121 -7.63 -3.76 -0.40
N PHE A 122 -6.72 -3.68 0.57
CA PHE A 122 -7.12 -3.51 1.97
C PHE A 122 -7.74 -2.12 2.19
N PRO A 123 -8.74 -2.02 3.08
CA PRO A 123 -9.27 -0.73 3.52
C PRO A 123 -8.18 -0.02 4.32
N ILE A 124 -7.85 1.21 3.96
CA ILE A 124 -6.86 2.03 4.64
C ILE A 124 -7.42 3.43 4.72
N THR A 125 -7.43 4.00 5.91
CA THR A 125 -7.86 5.39 6.13
C THR A 125 -6.62 6.25 6.36
N ILE A 126 -6.53 7.38 5.65
CA ILE A 126 -5.63 8.47 6.02
C ILE A 126 -6.36 9.36 7.01
N LEU A 127 -5.80 9.50 8.19
CA LEU A 127 -6.35 10.31 9.28
C LEU A 127 -5.95 11.77 9.12
N GLU A 128 -4.69 12.03 8.74
CA GLU A 128 -4.15 13.38 8.53
C GLU A 128 -3.14 13.35 7.37
N THR A 129 -3.08 14.43 6.61
CA THR A 129 -2.08 14.63 5.55
C THR A 129 -1.73 16.10 5.39
N SER A 130 -0.60 16.37 4.74
CA SER A 130 -0.09 17.72 4.53
C SER A 130 -1.07 18.58 3.73
N LYS A 131 -1.19 19.84 4.12
CA LYS A 131 -1.94 20.88 3.42
C LYS A 131 -1.06 21.69 2.47
N SER A 132 0.25 21.51 2.51
CA SER A 132 1.25 22.21 1.69
C SER A 132 1.94 21.32 0.65
N VAL A 133 1.85 20.00 0.78
CA VAL A 133 2.40 19.03 -0.18
C VAL A 133 1.28 18.30 -0.91
N CYS A 134 1.26 18.40 -2.24
CA CYS A 134 0.24 17.81 -3.09
C CYS A 134 -1.20 18.24 -2.74
N SER A 135 -1.36 19.49 -2.32
CA SER A 135 -2.65 20.14 -2.18
C SER A 135 -2.93 21.03 -3.39
N GLU A 136 -4.21 21.39 -3.57
CA GLU A 136 -4.64 22.22 -4.70
C GLU A 136 -3.87 23.54 -4.76
N GLY A 137 -3.29 23.84 -5.93
CA GLY A 137 -2.50 25.05 -6.15
C GLY A 137 -1.04 24.95 -5.67
N THR A 138 -0.56 23.77 -5.29
CA THR A 138 0.86 23.53 -4.99
C THR A 138 1.57 22.84 -6.14
N GLU A 139 2.77 23.32 -6.48
CA GLU A 139 3.59 22.77 -7.56
C GLU A 139 4.92 22.29 -6.96
N HIS A 140 5.30 21.06 -7.31
CA HIS A 140 6.52 20.42 -6.81
C HIS A 140 7.24 19.72 -7.98
N ASP A 141 8.54 19.95 -8.12
CA ASP A 141 9.40 19.22 -9.07
C ASP A 141 9.68 17.80 -8.60
N LEU A 142 9.74 17.62 -7.28
CA LEU A 142 9.99 16.35 -6.61
C LEU A 142 9.13 16.24 -5.36
N VAL A 143 8.44 15.11 -5.19
CA VAL A 143 7.73 14.79 -3.96
C VAL A 143 8.34 13.54 -3.32
N ILE A 144 8.72 13.65 -2.05
CA ILE A 144 9.36 12.57 -1.28
C ILE A 144 8.43 12.10 -0.16
N VAL A 145 8.18 10.80 -0.08
CA VAL A 145 7.52 10.21 1.09
C VAL A 145 8.54 9.41 1.88
N VAL A 146 8.88 9.90 3.07
CA VAL A 146 9.86 9.28 3.97
C VAL A 146 9.12 8.29 4.87
N LYS A 147 9.36 6.99 4.72
CA LYS A 147 8.87 5.99 5.67
C LYS A 147 9.64 6.16 6.97
N ASN A 148 8.95 6.57 8.03
CA ASN A 148 9.56 6.81 9.33
C ASN A 148 8.73 6.13 10.42
N ALA A 149 9.35 5.72 11.53
CA ALA A 149 8.60 5.12 12.64
C ALA A 149 7.94 6.20 13.48
N ILE A 150 6.74 5.94 13.99
CA ILE A 150 5.98 6.91 14.79
C ILE A 150 6.80 7.57 15.92
N TYR A 151 7.65 6.81 16.62
CA TYR A 151 8.49 7.28 17.72
C TYR A 151 9.78 8.01 17.30
N SER A 152 10.13 8.06 16.01
CA SER A 152 11.43 8.59 15.53
C SER A 152 11.42 10.11 15.27
N THR A 153 10.99 10.91 16.24
CA THR A 153 10.89 12.38 16.13
C THR A 153 12.23 13.06 15.81
N THR A 154 13.32 12.65 16.45
CA THR A 154 14.66 13.22 16.24
C THR A 154 15.11 13.11 14.78
N ILE A 155 14.90 11.94 14.17
CA ILE A 155 15.25 11.69 12.76
C ILE A 155 14.42 12.58 11.83
N ARG A 156 13.15 12.83 12.15
CA ARG A 156 12.32 13.76 11.37
C ARG A 156 12.86 15.18 11.46
N SER A 157 13.25 15.65 12.65
CA SER A 157 13.86 16.96 12.83
C SER A 157 15.17 17.11 12.06
N GLU A 158 16.08 16.14 12.13
CA GLU A 158 17.33 16.15 11.36
C GLU A 158 17.08 16.19 9.85
N PHE A 159 16.08 15.44 9.37
CA PHE A 159 15.69 15.47 7.96
C PHE A 159 15.12 16.84 7.55
N ARG A 160 14.30 17.48 8.40
CA ARG A 160 13.78 18.83 8.15
C ARG A 160 14.92 19.85 8.03
N ASP A 161 15.88 19.80 8.94
CA ASP A 161 17.06 20.69 8.90
C ASP A 161 17.88 20.48 7.61
N TYR A 162 18.07 19.22 7.22
CA TYR A 162 18.71 18.89 5.95
C TYR A 162 17.95 19.48 4.76
N MET A 163 16.64 19.24 4.67
CA MET A 163 15.82 19.72 3.55
C MET A 163 15.75 21.24 3.48
N LYS A 164 15.72 21.93 4.62
CA LYS A 164 15.81 23.39 4.70
C LYS A 164 17.14 23.92 4.13
N ASN A 165 18.25 23.24 4.40
CA ASN A 165 19.53 23.61 3.80
C ASN A 165 19.56 23.32 2.28
N GLN A 166 18.98 22.21 1.84
CA GLN A 166 18.89 21.91 0.40
C GLN A 166 18.06 22.95 -0.36
N SER A 167 16.93 23.41 0.19
CA SER A 167 16.09 24.43 -0.46
C SER A 167 16.77 25.79 -0.55
N HIS A 168 17.66 26.14 0.39
CA HIS A 168 18.48 27.35 0.28
C HIS A 168 19.58 27.23 -0.78
N MET A 169 20.18 26.04 -0.96
CA MET A 169 21.23 25.81 -1.96
C MET A 169 20.68 25.68 -3.38
N HIS A 170 19.47 25.15 -3.52
CA HIS A 170 18.80 24.86 -4.79
C HIS A 170 17.38 25.46 -4.82
N PRO A 171 17.25 26.81 -4.76
CA PRO A 171 15.94 27.46 -4.71
C PRO A 171 15.10 27.27 -5.98
N GLU A 172 15.72 26.83 -7.08
CA GLU A 172 15.07 26.51 -8.35
C GLU A 172 14.31 25.19 -8.35
N ILE A 173 14.55 24.30 -7.37
CA ILE A 173 13.90 23.00 -7.27
C ILE A 173 12.89 23.02 -6.10
N LYS A 174 11.60 22.93 -6.41
CA LYS A 174 10.52 22.83 -5.42
C LYS A 174 10.38 21.38 -4.96
N VAL A 175 10.88 21.09 -3.76
CA VAL A 175 10.77 19.75 -3.17
C VAL A 175 9.71 19.74 -2.06
N GLY A 176 8.65 18.95 -2.26
CA GLY A 176 7.67 18.62 -1.24
C GLY A 176 8.04 17.31 -0.54
N TYR A 177 7.87 17.22 0.77
CA TYR A 177 8.09 15.95 1.47
C TYR A 177 7.10 15.73 2.62
N VAL A 178 6.80 14.46 2.88
CA VAL A 178 6.00 14.04 4.04
C VAL A 178 6.59 12.80 4.70
N PHE A 179 6.44 12.70 6.02
CA PHE A 179 6.76 11.52 6.82
C PHE A 179 5.54 10.61 6.91
N SER A 180 5.68 9.39 6.40
CA SER A 180 4.63 8.37 6.46
C SER A 180 4.74 7.56 7.75
N VAL A 181 3.71 7.69 8.59
CA VAL A 181 3.60 7.05 9.90
C VAL A 181 2.23 6.38 10.04
N GLY A 182 2.18 5.32 10.85
CA GLY A 182 0.93 4.70 11.30
C GLY A 182 0.57 5.14 12.71
N LEU A 183 -0.39 4.44 13.32
CA LEU A 183 -0.76 4.57 14.73
C LEU A 183 0.23 3.82 15.65
N PRO A 184 0.41 4.23 16.91
CA PRO A 184 1.20 3.48 17.86
C PRO A 184 0.53 2.12 18.12
N ARG A 185 1.36 1.10 18.32
CA ARG A 185 0.90 -0.23 18.70
C ARG A 185 0.33 -0.19 20.12
N SER A 186 -0.88 -0.71 20.29
CA SER A 186 -1.62 -0.60 21.55
C SER A 186 -1.32 -1.67 22.59
N HIS A 187 -0.81 -2.83 22.16
CA HIS A 187 -0.52 -3.93 23.06
C HIS A 187 0.47 -4.94 22.45
N GLY A 188 1.02 -5.79 23.30
CA GLY A 188 1.84 -6.94 22.89
C GLY A 188 3.31 -6.61 22.61
N GLY A 189 3.72 -5.34 22.72
CA GLY A 189 5.12 -4.93 22.62
C GLY A 189 5.83 -5.54 21.42
N ARG A 190 6.98 -6.18 21.65
CA ARG A 190 7.77 -6.87 20.61
C ARG A 190 7.21 -8.22 20.15
N GLN A 191 6.14 -8.74 20.76
CA GLN A 191 5.59 -10.07 20.46
C GLN A 191 4.47 -9.99 19.42
N PHE A 192 4.52 -10.89 18.43
CA PHE A 192 3.55 -10.96 17.33
C PHE A 192 3.10 -12.40 17.10
N ILE A 193 1.89 -12.59 16.57
CA ILE A 193 1.45 -13.87 16.01
C ILE A 193 1.43 -13.75 14.49
N ARG A 194 2.29 -14.50 13.80
CA ARG A 194 2.40 -14.50 12.33
C ARG A 194 2.08 -15.88 11.80
N ALA A 195 1.05 -15.98 10.96
CA ALA A 195 0.59 -17.26 10.40
C ALA A 195 0.30 -18.34 11.47
N GLY A 196 -0.12 -17.93 12.68
CA GLY A 196 -0.37 -18.85 13.80
C GLY A 196 0.84 -19.16 14.66
N HIS A 197 2.02 -18.62 14.33
CA HIS A 197 3.25 -18.83 15.09
C HIS A 197 3.65 -17.57 15.88
N PRO A 198 4.07 -17.70 17.14
CA PRO A 198 4.64 -16.59 17.88
C PRO A 198 5.98 -16.19 17.27
N VAL A 199 6.15 -14.88 17.07
CA VAL A 199 7.35 -14.25 16.53
C VAL A 199 7.75 -13.11 17.45
N ASN A 200 9.01 -13.10 17.84
CA ASN A 200 9.61 -12.04 18.63
C ASN A 200 10.36 -11.07 17.69
N LEU A 201 10.00 -9.79 17.68
CA LEU A 201 10.72 -8.78 16.92
C LEU A 201 11.97 -8.37 17.71
N THR A 202 13.15 -8.72 17.20
CA THR A 202 14.43 -8.43 17.85
C THR A 202 15.03 -7.09 17.39
N GLY A 203 16.02 -6.61 18.14
CA GLY A 203 16.77 -5.41 17.81
C GLY A 203 16.00 -4.11 18.08
N PRO A 204 16.52 -2.97 17.58
CA PRO A 204 16.02 -1.64 17.95
C PRO A 204 14.53 -1.44 17.68
N ALA A 205 14.02 -1.99 16.58
CA ALA A 205 12.59 -1.89 16.24
C ALA A 205 11.70 -2.60 17.28
N GLY A 206 12.13 -3.73 17.83
CA GLY A 206 11.44 -4.42 18.90
C GLY A 206 11.60 -3.74 20.25
N ASP A 207 12.79 -3.23 20.54
CA ASP A 207 13.07 -2.53 21.80
C ASP A 207 12.24 -1.26 21.96
N MET A 208 12.05 -0.50 20.87
CA MET A 208 11.19 0.68 20.88
C MET A 208 9.71 0.32 21.07
N LEU A 209 9.23 -0.78 20.47
CA LEU A 209 7.86 -1.24 20.72
C LEU A 209 7.65 -1.63 22.19
N GLU A 210 8.66 -2.22 22.83
CA GLU A 210 8.61 -2.55 24.26
C GLU A 210 8.64 -1.29 25.14
N HIS A 211 9.47 -0.32 24.80
CA HIS A 211 9.62 0.92 25.56
C HIS A 211 8.32 1.76 25.61
N TYR A 212 7.52 1.70 24.55
CA TYR A 212 6.29 2.46 24.40
C TYR A 212 5.01 1.67 24.71
N VAL A 213 5.11 0.46 25.27
CA VAL A 213 3.93 -0.28 25.75
C VAL A 213 3.17 0.58 26.77
N GLY A 214 1.88 0.83 26.52
CA GLY A 214 1.02 1.61 27.40
C GLY A 214 1.24 3.13 27.30
N LYS A 215 2.04 3.60 26.34
CA LYS A 215 2.35 5.02 26.10
C LYS A 215 1.79 5.51 24.77
N GLU A 216 0.74 4.88 24.28
CA GLU A 216 0.13 5.19 22.98
C GLU A 216 -0.39 6.62 22.94
N ASN A 217 -1.01 7.07 24.04
CA ASN A 217 -1.55 8.42 24.16
C ASN A 217 -0.45 9.49 24.12
N GLU A 218 0.67 9.25 24.80
CA GLU A 218 1.84 10.14 24.81
C GLU A 218 2.45 10.26 23.40
N LEU A 219 2.60 9.13 22.70
CA LEU A 219 3.06 9.11 21.31
C LEU A 219 2.08 9.83 20.37
N MET A 220 0.77 9.61 20.54
CA MET A 220 -0.25 10.27 19.73
C MET A 220 -0.30 11.78 19.97
N GLU A 221 -0.14 12.22 21.22
CA GLU A 221 -0.06 13.65 21.54
C GLU A 221 1.16 14.29 20.88
N THR A 222 2.32 13.62 20.96
CA THR A 222 3.55 14.07 20.28
C THR A 222 3.35 14.21 18.77
N ILE A 223 2.73 13.21 18.13
CA ILE A 223 2.44 13.24 16.69
C ILE A 223 1.45 14.35 16.32
N LYS A 224 0.39 14.55 17.11
CA LYS A 224 -0.58 15.63 16.86
C LYS A 224 0.06 17.00 16.95
N ASN A 225 0.92 17.22 17.94
CA ASN A 225 1.68 18.47 18.07
C ASN A 225 2.61 18.67 16.88
N GLU A 226 3.26 17.61 16.40
CA GLU A 226 4.15 17.66 15.24
C GLU A 226 3.39 17.96 13.93
N ILE A 227 2.23 17.32 13.72
CA ILE A 227 1.32 17.62 12.58
C ILE A 227 0.96 19.10 12.58
N ALA A 228 0.54 19.64 13.73
CA ALA A 228 0.13 21.03 13.86
C ALA A 228 1.29 22.03 13.63
N MET A 229 2.52 21.62 13.96
CA MET A 229 3.71 22.49 13.88
C MET A 229 4.37 22.49 12.50
N TYR A 230 4.41 21.35 11.81
CA TYR A 230 5.23 21.19 10.60
C TYR A 230 4.46 20.87 9.32
N ASP A 231 3.19 20.43 9.40
CA ASP A 231 2.35 20.11 8.23
C ASP A 231 3.01 19.09 7.25
N ASP A 232 3.85 18.19 7.76
CA ASP A 232 4.64 17.26 6.94
C ASP A 232 4.45 15.79 7.34
N ILE A 233 3.33 15.45 7.97
CA ILE A 233 3.01 14.08 8.39
C ILE A 233 1.84 13.52 7.57
N LEU A 234 2.03 12.31 7.05
CA LEU A 234 1.00 11.44 6.50
C LEU A 234 0.71 10.35 7.54
N LEU A 235 -0.42 10.50 8.26
CA LEU A 235 -0.85 9.57 9.30
C LEU A 235 -1.97 8.66 8.78
N ALA A 236 -1.79 7.34 8.91
CA ALA A 236 -2.79 6.36 8.47
C ALA A 236 -3.17 5.34 9.57
N ASP A 237 -4.36 4.73 9.44
CA ASP A 237 -5.04 3.97 10.50
C ASP A 237 -4.56 2.52 10.73
N TYR A 238 -3.27 2.24 10.55
CA TYR A 238 -2.69 0.93 10.85
C TYR A 238 -1.61 1.03 11.93
N GLU A 239 -1.38 -0.03 12.70
CA GLU A 239 -0.27 -0.05 13.67
C GLU A 239 1.08 0.09 12.96
N ASP A 240 1.87 1.10 13.34
CA ASP A 240 3.19 1.38 12.78
C ASP A 240 4.24 0.40 13.32
N THR A 241 4.32 -0.76 12.67
CA THR A 241 5.26 -1.82 13.03
C THR A 241 6.03 -2.28 11.81
N TYR A 242 7.20 -2.90 12.04
CA TYR A 242 8.01 -3.49 10.98
C TYR A 242 7.20 -4.45 10.09
N PHE A 243 6.28 -5.23 10.68
CA PHE A 243 5.45 -6.18 9.94
C PHE A 243 4.34 -5.53 9.11
N ASN A 244 4.01 -4.26 9.36
CA ASN A 244 3.05 -3.48 8.59
C ASN A 244 3.71 -2.52 7.59
N LEU A 245 5.01 -2.66 7.30
CA LEU A 245 5.69 -1.85 6.27
C LEU A 245 5.06 -2.00 4.87
N SER A 246 4.44 -3.14 4.57
CA SER A 246 3.67 -3.32 3.34
C SER A 246 2.43 -2.42 3.30
N TRP A 247 1.72 -2.28 4.42
CA TRP A 247 0.59 -1.35 4.54
C TRP A 247 1.07 0.08 4.31
N LYS A 248 2.14 0.49 4.99
CA LYS A 248 2.80 1.79 4.79
C LYS A 248 3.18 2.05 3.33
N THR A 249 3.71 1.04 2.64
CA THR A 249 4.06 1.17 1.21
C THR A 249 2.83 1.38 0.35
N VAL A 250 1.77 0.60 0.57
CA VAL A 250 0.51 0.72 -0.17
C VAL A 250 -0.16 2.07 0.10
N THR A 251 -0.17 2.54 1.35
CA THR A 251 -0.63 3.88 1.73
C THR A 251 0.09 4.96 0.94
N ASN A 252 1.43 4.93 0.89
CA ASN A 252 2.22 5.95 0.19
C ASN A 252 1.89 5.99 -1.30
N LEU A 253 1.81 4.82 -1.95
CA LEU A 253 1.51 4.74 -3.38
C LEU A 253 0.09 5.24 -3.71
N ARG A 254 -0.88 4.92 -2.85
CA ARG A 254 -2.26 5.41 -3.00
C ARG A 254 -2.35 6.90 -2.72
N TRP A 255 -1.66 7.41 -1.71
CA TRP A 255 -1.58 8.83 -1.43
C TRP A 255 -0.97 9.60 -2.61
N PHE A 256 0.17 9.15 -3.14
CA PHE A 256 0.73 9.73 -4.37
C PHE A 256 -0.28 9.75 -5.51
N SER A 257 -0.98 8.63 -5.73
CA SER A 257 -1.95 8.51 -6.81
C SER A 257 -3.16 9.43 -6.62
N ALA A 258 -3.63 9.65 -5.40
CA ALA A 258 -4.86 10.41 -5.13
C ALA A 258 -4.65 11.90 -4.91
N PHE A 259 -3.48 12.30 -4.38
CA PHE A 259 -3.20 13.67 -3.97
C PHE A 259 -2.20 14.36 -4.91
N CYS A 260 -1.20 13.63 -5.44
CA CYS A 260 -0.11 14.21 -6.23
C CYS A 260 -0.31 14.09 -7.76
N ASP A 261 -1.55 14.11 -8.25
CA ASP A 261 -1.79 13.97 -9.69
C ASP A 261 -1.37 15.23 -10.47
N LYS A 262 -0.61 15.03 -11.55
CA LYS A 262 0.02 16.07 -12.38
C LYS A 262 -0.96 16.89 -13.23
N ILE A 263 -2.25 16.53 -13.23
CA ILE A 263 -3.29 17.33 -13.89
C ILE A 263 -3.76 18.47 -12.96
N ARG A 264 -3.48 18.38 -11.66
CA ARG A 264 -3.90 19.33 -10.62
C ARG A 264 -2.77 20.17 -10.02
N ASN A 265 -1.51 19.77 -10.26
CA ASN A 265 -0.29 20.42 -9.78
C ASN A 265 0.59 20.83 -10.96
#